data_AF-A0A382VGH5-F1
#
_entry.id   AF-A0A382VGH5-F1
#
_cell.length_a   1.000
_cell.length_b   1.000
_cell.length_c   1.000
_cell.angle_alpha   90.00
_cell.angle_beta   90.00
_cell.angle_gamma   90.00
#
_symmetry.space_group_name_H-M   'P 1'
#
loop_
_entity.id
_entity.type
_entity.pdbx_description
1 polymer ?
#
loop_
_entity_poly.entity_id
_entity_poly.type
_entity_poly.pdbx_seq_one_letter_code
_entity_poly.pdbx_strand_id
1 'polypeptide(L)'
;MITREKFDSIKKKYSRVASWAIWAHEDEEPKSNMGDLTVLDPEINKNLLSELNPNVVLVALNFSEDVNHKPFENFHAGGKFQDYKTRYALRDSPYWGGYMTDIIKNHPEKKSGELVKYLKTHPDEVQSNVESFRQELRDIGAEKPTLIAFGIPAHTILKRNLSEFEIRKITHYAHRINKEKYREEVKQSVS
;
A
#
# COMPACT_ATOMS: atom_id res chain seq x y z
N MET A 1 -0.26 -2.75 -18.47
CA MET A 1 -0.94 -3.97 -18.02
C MET A 1 0.10 -4.92 -17.48
N ILE A 2 -0.15 -5.56 -16.33
CA ILE A 2 0.77 -6.53 -15.75
C ILE A 2 0.59 -7.89 -16.45
N THR A 3 1.68 -8.57 -16.80
CA THR A 3 1.60 -9.93 -17.36
C THR A 3 1.45 -10.96 -16.23
N ARG A 4 0.91 -12.15 -16.55
CA ARG A 4 0.80 -13.24 -15.57
C ARG A 4 2.15 -13.61 -14.95
N GLU A 5 3.18 -13.75 -15.78
CA GLU A 5 4.54 -14.06 -15.31
C GLU A 5 5.07 -12.99 -14.33
N LYS A 6 4.86 -11.71 -14.65
CA LYS A 6 5.24 -10.59 -13.78
C LYS A 6 4.48 -10.65 -12.46
N PHE A 7 3.17 -10.86 -12.51
CA PHE A 7 2.33 -11.00 -11.31
C PHE A 7 2.81 -12.13 -10.40
N ASP A 8 3.08 -13.31 -10.96
CA ASP A 8 3.54 -14.48 -10.21
C ASP A 8 4.94 -14.24 -9.60
N SER A 9 5.83 -13.55 -10.31
CA SER A 9 7.13 -13.12 -9.78
C SER A 9 6.98 -12.15 -8.61
N ILE A 10 6.10 -11.15 -8.73
CA ILE A 10 5.82 -10.19 -7.64
C ILE A 10 5.24 -10.92 -6.44
N LYS A 11 4.26 -11.81 -6.66
CA LYS A 11 3.64 -12.63 -5.62
C LYS A 11 4.70 -13.44 -4.87
N LYS A 12 5.57 -14.14 -5.60
CA LYS A 12 6.64 -14.95 -4.99
C LYS A 12 7.60 -14.12 -4.12
N LYS A 13 7.94 -12.90 -4.52
CA LYS A 13 8.93 -12.07 -3.82
C LYS A 13 8.32 -11.26 -2.67
N TYR A 14 7.14 -10.68 -2.87
CA TYR A 14 6.65 -9.58 -2.03
C TYR A 14 5.29 -9.83 -1.38
N SER A 15 4.57 -10.91 -1.71
CA SER A 15 3.19 -11.09 -1.22
C SER A 15 3.04 -11.15 0.30
N ARG A 16 4.13 -11.36 1.05
CA ARG A 16 4.08 -11.33 2.52
C ARG A 16 4.03 -9.91 3.09
N VAL A 17 4.55 -8.95 2.35
CA VAL A 17 4.80 -7.57 2.81
C VAL A 17 4.11 -6.52 1.95
N ALA A 18 3.56 -6.91 0.81
CA ALA A 18 2.88 -6.00 -0.10
C ALA A 18 1.56 -6.59 -0.57
N SER A 19 0.75 -5.76 -1.20
CA SER A 19 -0.51 -6.14 -1.84
C SER A 19 -0.87 -5.15 -2.94
N TRP A 20 -2.10 -5.23 -3.43
CA TRP A 20 -2.65 -4.32 -4.43
C TRP A 20 -3.93 -3.68 -3.89
N ALA A 21 -4.23 -2.46 -4.32
CA ALA A 21 -5.41 -1.71 -3.93
C ALA A 21 -6.67 -2.22 -4.66
N ILE A 22 -7.00 -3.49 -4.45
CA ILE A 22 -8.17 -4.18 -4.99
C ILE A 22 -8.80 -4.99 -3.86
N TRP A 23 -10.08 -4.77 -3.63
CA TRP A 23 -10.85 -5.50 -2.63
C TRP A 23 -12.17 -5.96 -3.23
N ALA A 24 -12.73 -7.05 -2.70
CA ALA A 24 -14.11 -7.43 -2.95
C ALA A 24 -15.09 -6.32 -2.55
N HIS A 25 -16.27 -6.32 -3.16
CA HIS A 25 -17.34 -5.39 -2.80
C HIS A 25 -17.83 -5.65 -1.36
N GLU A 26 -18.19 -4.57 -0.68
CA GLU A 26 -18.99 -4.65 0.54
C GLU A 26 -20.39 -5.17 0.26
N ASP A 27 -20.95 -5.89 1.23
CA ASP A 27 -22.37 -6.22 1.29
C ASP A 27 -23.07 -5.19 2.20
N GLU A 28 -23.87 -5.65 3.16
CA GLU A 28 -24.62 -4.80 4.10
C GLU A 28 -23.72 -3.92 4.98
N GLU A 29 -22.57 -4.46 5.41
CA GLU A 29 -21.66 -3.77 6.33
C GLU A 29 -20.43 -3.20 5.61
N PRO A 30 -19.93 -2.00 5.98
CA PRO A 30 -18.76 -1.39 5.36
C PRO A 30 -17.48 -2.25 5.39
N LYS A 31 -17.41 -3.23 6.30
CA LYS A 31 -16.27 -4.15 6.47
C LYS A 31 -16.49 -5.54 5.86
N SER A 32 -17.65 -5.82 5.28
CA SER A 32 -17.90 -7.10 4.60
C SER A 32 -16.85 -7.37 3.53
N ASN A 33 -16.44 -8.62 3.41
CA ASN A 33 -15.51 -9.15 2.40
C ASN A 33 -14.10 -8.53 2.38
N MET A 34 -13.71 -7.79 3.41
CA MET A 34 -12.38 -7.16 3.47
C MET A 34 -11.20 -8.15 3.49
N GLY A 35 -11.45 -9.40 3.86
CA GLY A 35 -10.46 -10.48 3.87
C GLY A 35 -10.62 -11.47 2.71
N ASP A 36 -11.49 -11.18 1.75
CA ASP A 36 -11.61 -11.99 0.55
C ASP A 36 -10.42 -11.72 -0.38
N LEU A 37 -9.46 -12.66 -0.39
CA LEU A 37 -8.26 -12.58 -1.22
C LEU A 37 -8.46 -13.18 -2.62
N THR A 38 -9.64 -13.76 -2.91
CA THR A 38 -9.91 -14.36 -4.23
C THR A 38 -9.95 -13.32 -5.35
N VAL A 39 -10.23 -12.04 -5.02
CA VAL A 39 -10.13 -10.92 -5.96
C VAL A 39 -8.71 -10.67 -6.45
N LEU A 40 -7.69 -11.15 -5.73
CA LEU A 40 -6.27 -11.12 -6.07
C LEU A 40 -5.79 -12.46 -6.66
N ASP A 41 -6.70 -13.34 -7.07
CA ASP A 41 -6.40 -14.56 -7.80
C ASP A 41 -6.74 -14.37 -9.30
N PRO A 42 -5.75 -14.36 -10.22
CA PRO A 42 -6.00 -14.21 -11.65
C PRO A 42 -6.77 -15.41 -12.26
N GLU A 43 -6.86 -16.54 -11.55
CA GLU A 43 -7.72 -17.65 -11.98
C GLU A 43 -9.20 -17.39 -11.69
N ILE A 44 -9.51 -16.57 -10.68
CA ILE A 44 -10.88 -16.24 -10.26
C ILE A 44 -11.29 -14.88 -10.84
N ASN A 45 -10.53 -13.82 -10.54
CA ASN A 45 -10.72 -12.50 -11.14
C ASN A 45 -9.95 -12.40 -12.46
N LYS A 46 -10.64 -12.70 -13.57
CA LYS A 46 -10.05 -12.64 -14.92
C LYS A 46 -9.65 -11.23 -15.37
N ASN A 47 -10.16 -10.19 -14.72
CA ASN A 47 -9.82 -8.80 -15.02
C ASN A 47 -8.63 -8.28 -14.21
N LEU A 48 -8.21 -8.99 -13.15
CA LEU A 48 -7.20 -8.55 -12.18
C LEU A 48 -5.99 -7.91 -12.84
N LEU A 49 -5.35 -8.63 -13.77
CA LEU A 49 -4.10 -8.19 -14.40
C LEU A 49 -4.24 -6.89 -15.20
N SER A 50 -5.45 -6.60 -15.69
CA SER A 50 -5.77 -5.35 -16.40
C SER A 50 -6.07 -4.19 -15.47
N GLU A 51 -6.52 -4.47 -14.25
CA GLU A 51 -6.78 -3.47 -13.21
C GLU A 51 -5.50 -3.03 -12.49
N LEU A 52 -4.48 -3.91 -12.42
CA LEU A 52 -3.23 -3.60 -11.71
C LEU A 52 -2.44 -2.49 -12.40
N ASN A 53 -2.07 -1.48 -11.61
CA ASN A 53 -1.29 -0.32 -12.04
C ASN A 53 -0.01 -0.17 -11.20
N PRO A 54 1.16 -0.62 -11.71
CA PRO A 54 2.43 -0.51 -10.98
C PRO A 54 2.94 0.94 -10.89
N ASN A 55 2.39 1.87 -11.68
CA ASN A 55 2.77 3.29 -11.63
C ASN A 55 1.97 4.10 -10.59
N VAL A 56 1.08 3.47 -9.83
CA VAL A 56 0.55 4.05 -8.59
C VAL A 56 1.01 3.18 -7.43
N VAL A 57 1.73 3.78 -6.49
CA VAL A 57 2.29 3.05 -5.35
C VAL A 57 1.85 3.72 -4.05
N LEU A 58 1.02 3.04 -3.28
CA LEU A 58 0.56 3.49 -1.98
C LEU A 58 1.52 2.98 -0.90
N VAL A 59 2.11 3.92 -0.15
CA VAL A 59 3.24 3.65 0.73
C VAL A 59 2.87 3.99 2.18
N ALA A 60 2.80 2.96 3.02
CA ALA A 60 2.68 3.09 4.46
C ALA A 60 4.06 3.11 5.14
N LEU A 61 4.08 3.31 6.46
CA LEU A 61 5.34 3.45 7.19
C LEU A 61 6.00 2.09 7.43
N ASN A 62 5.33 1.19 8.15
CA ASN A 62 5.87 -0.08 8.63
C ASN A 62 4.75 -1.04 9.08
N PHE A 63 5.11 -2.32 9.22
CA PHE A 63 4.25 -3.34 9.82
C PHE A 63 4.01 -3.06 11.31
N SER A 64 2.77 -3.23 11.74
CA SER A 64 2.40 -3.11 13.16
C SER A 64 2.60 -4.41 13.95
N GLU A 65 2.66 -5.56 13.29
CA GLU A 65 2.78 -6.89 13.90
C GLU A 65 3.73 -7.77 13.06
N ASP A 66 4.29 -8.82 13.66
CA ASP A 66 5.18 -9.76 12.97
C ASP A 66 4.43 -10.55 11.88
N VAL A 67 5.14 -10.87 10.80
CA VAL A 67 4.55 -11.12 9.47
C VAL A 67 4.32 -12.62 9.25
N ASN A 68 3.16 -13.15 9.66
CA ASN A 68 2.67 -14.48 9.22
C ASN A 68 1.39 -14.37 8.38
N HIS A 69 1.43 -13.51 7.37
CA HIS A 69 0.31 -13.24 6.48
C HIS A 69 0.19 -14.26 5.35
N LYS A 70 -1.05 -14.53 4.93
CA LYS A 70 -1.28 -15.18 3.63
C LYS A 70 -0.76 -14.27 2.50
N PRO A 71 -0.41 -14.82 1.33
CA PRO A 71 -0.04 -14.01 0.17
C PRO A 71 -1.06 -12.91 -0.12
N PHE A 72 -0.58 -11.67 -0.18
CA PHE A 72 -1.32 -10.42 -0.41
C PHE A 72 -2.34 -10.04 0.67
N GLU A 73 -2.31 -10.69 1.83
CA GLU A 73 -3.20 -10.35 2.95
C GLU A 73 -2.83 -9.03 3.64
N ASN A 74 -1.61 -8.52 3.44
CA ASN A 74 -1.24 -7.20 3.95
C ASN A 74 -2.24 -6.16 3.40
N PHE A 75 -2.72 -5.25 4.27
CA PHE A 75 -3.82 -4.29 3.98
C PHE A 75 -5.22 -4.90 3.72
N HIS A 76 -5.40 -6.21 3.93
CA HIS A 76 -6.65 -6.95 3.71
C HIS A 76 -7.04 -7.76 4.95
N ALA A 77 -6.84 -7.19 6.15
CA ALA A 77 -6.90 -7.92 7.42
C ALA A 77 -8.33 -8.31 7.88
N GLY A 78 -9.21 -8.75 6.99
CA GLY A 78 -10.52 -9.31 7.34
C GLY A 78 -11.43 -8.35 8.11
N GLY A 79 -11.23 -7.04 7.95
CA GLY A 79 -11.98 -6.01 8.69
C GLY A 79 -11.49 -5.76 10.13
N LYS A 80 -10.40 -6.40 10.57
CA LYS A 80 -9.73 -6.13 11.86
C LYS A 80 -9.33 -4.66 11.99
N PHE A 81 -8.83 -4.08 10.89
CA PHE A 81 -8.35 -2.71 10.85
C PHE A 81 -9.30 -1.77 10.08
N GLN A 82 -8.81 -0.56 9.78
CA GLN A 82 -9.59 0.50 9.14
C GLN A 82 -9.42 0.54 7.61
N ASP A 83 -8.88 -0.54 7.03
CA ASP A 83 -8.58 -0.67 5.60
C ASP A 83 -9.83 -0.52 4.72
N TYR A 84 -11.02 -0.76 5.27
CA TYR A 84 -12.29 -0.52 4.57
C TYR A 84 -12.49 0.94 4.17
N LYS A 85 -11.91 1.90 4.92
CA LYS A 85 -11.92 3.31 4.52
C LYS A 85 -11.07 3.53 3.28
N THR A 86 -9.93 2.84 3.20
CA THR A 86 -9.07 2.83 2.01
C THR A 86 -9.82 2.25 0.82
N ARG A 87 -10.42 1.05 0.96
CA ARG A 87 -11.28 0.46 -0.08
C ARG A 87 -12.32 1.46 -0.60
N TYR A 88 -13.07 2.06 0.32
CA TYR A 88 -14.13 3.02 -0.02
C TYR A 88 -13.60 4.27 -0.73
N ALA A 89 -12.46 4.81 -0.26
CA ALA A 89 -11.89 6.04 -0.78
C ALA A 89 -11.19 5.85 -2.14
N LEU A 90 -10.53 4.72 -2.35
CA LEU A 90 -9.78 4.44 -3.58
C LEU A 90 -10.68 3.93 -4.71
N ARG A 91 -11.86 3.39 -4.40
CA ARG A 91 -12.80 2.92 -5.43
C ARG A 91 -13.18 4.04 -6.40
N ASP A 92 -13.13 3.71 -7.69
CA ASP A 92 -13.34 4.62 -8.83
C ASP A 92 -12.34 5.79 -8.90
N SER A 93 -11.27 5.76 -8.10
CA SER A 93 -10.18 6.72 -8.20
C SER A 93 -9.04 6.16 -9.07
N PRO A 94 -8.16 7.02 -9.61
CA PRO A 94 -6.96 6.56 -10.31
C PRO A 94 -5.99 5.72 -9.47
N TYR A 95 -6.20 5.64 -8.15
CA TYR A 95 -5.37 4.84 -7.25
C TYR A 95 -5.88 3.40 -7.06
N TRP A 96 -7.06 3.06 -7.57
CA TRP A 96 -7.52 1.67 -7.60
C TRP A 96 -6.55 0.81 -8.42
N GLY A 97 -6.28 -0.41 -7.96
CA GLY A 97 -5.31 -1.31 -8.60
C GLY A 97 -3.84 -0.93 -8.38
N GLY A 98 -3.55 0.13 -7.62
CA GLY A 98 -2.19 0.54 -7.26
C GLY A 98 -1.47 -0.48 -6.36
N TYR A 99 -0.15 -0.54 -6.44
CA TYR A 99 0.68 -1.38 -5.56
C TYR A 99 0.72 -0.82 -4.15
N MET A 100 0.62 -1.66 -3.11
CA MET A 100 0.62 -1.26 -1.70
C MET A 100 1.78 -1.90 -0.95
N THR A 101 2.58 -1.11 -0.26
CA THR A 101 3.71 -1.61 0.55
C THR A 101 4.07 -0.64 1.66
N ASP A 102 4.91 -1.11 2.59
CA ASP A 102 5.58 -0.28 3.58
C ASP A 102 6.97 0.15 3.10
N ILE A 103 7.39 1.37 3.48
CA ILE A 103 8.75 1.87 3.22
C ILE A 103 9.77 1.25 4.18
N ILE A 104 9.38 0.93 5.42
CA ILE A 104 10.23 0.24 6.40
C ILE A 104 9.72 -1.19 6.61
N LYS A 105 10.49 -2.18 6.16
CA LYS A 105 10.06 -3.59 6.15
C LYS A 105 10.56 -4.42 7.32
N ASN A 106 11.73 -4.09 7.88
CA ASN A 106 12.42 -4.94 8.86
C ASN A 106 12.22 -4.50 10.33
N HIS A 107 11.21 -3.67 10.62
CA HIS A 107 10.98 -3.15 11.97
C HIS A 107 9.48 -3.16 12.32
N PRO A 108 8.94 -4.28 12.84
CA PRO A 108 7.58 -4.34 13.34
C PRO A 108 7.41 -3.43 14.56
N GLU A 109 6.58 -2.39 14.44
CA GLU A 109 6.32 -1.43 15.53
C GLU A 109 4.91 -0.84 15.39
N LYS A 110 4.11 -0.92 16.45
CA LYS A 110 2.73 -0.42 16.49
C LYS A 110 2.68 1.10 16.60
N LYS A 111 3.69 1.70 17.24
CA LYS A 111 3.77 3.13 17.52
C LYS A 111 4.69 3.80 16.52
N SER A 112 4.10 4.36 15.47
CA SER A 112 4.84 5.12 14.44
C SER A 112 5.76 6.21 15.00
N GLY A 113 5.40 6.83 16.14
CA GLY A 113 6.24 7.81 16.81
C GLY A 113 7.55 7.25 17.36
N GLU A 114 7.56 6.02 17.88
CA GLU A 114 8.77 5.37 18.39
C GLU A 114 9.67 4.92 17.24
N LEU A 115 9.09 4.35 16.19
CA LEU A 115 9.84 4.04 14.97
C LEU A 115 10.49 5.30 14.38
N VAL A 116 9.77 6.42 14.28
CA VAL A 116 10.34 7.67 13.76
C VAL A 116 11.49 8.18 14.63
N LYS A 117 11.46 7.99 15.96
CA LYS A 117 12.60 8.33 16.83
C LYS A 117 13.78 7.41 16.56
N TYR A 118 13.53 6.11 16.46
CA TYR A 118 14.55 5.10 16.16
C TYR A 118 15.26 5.38 14.83
N LEU A 119 14.51 5.63 13.75
CA LEU A 119 15.08 5.87 12.42
C LEU A 119 15.92 7.15 12.33
N LYS A 120 15.74 8.12 13.24
CA LYS A 120 16.60 9.32 13.29
C LYS A 120 18.02 9.00 13.72
N THR A 121 18.21 7.94 14.51
CA THR A 121 19.53 7.51 15.00
C THR A 121 20.11 6.34 14.21
N HIS A 122 19.35 5.80 13.23
CA HIS A 122 19.75 4.66 12.37
C HIS A 122 19.54 5.02 10.88
N PRO A 123 20.24 6.04 10.36
CA PRO A 123 20.05 6.51 8.98
C PRO A 123 20.42 5.45 7.92
N ASP A 124 21.34 4.56 8.25
CA ASP A 124 21.77 3.39 7.48
C ASP A 124 20.62 2.39 7.25
N GLU A 125 19.78 2.15 8.26
CA GLU A 125 18.57 1.33 8.08
C GLU A 125 17.56 2.01 7.14
N VAL A 126 17.42 3.34 7.22
CA VAL A 126 16.56 4.10 6.29
C VAL A 126 17.08 3.94 4.87
N GLN A 127 18.38 4.10 4.63
CA GLN A 127 18.96 3.95 3.29
C GLN A 127 18.78 2.54 2.74
N SER A 128 19.06 1.50 3.53
CA SER A 128 18.87 0.11 3.08
C SER A 128 17.40 -0.18 2.70
N ASN A 129 16.44 0.31 3.49
CA ASN A 129 15.02 0.16 3.19
C ASN A 129 14.62 0.94 1.92
N VAL A 130 15.14 2.16 1.73
CA VAL A 130 14.90 2.95 0.52
C VAL A 130 15.49 2.27 -0.73
N GLU A 131 16.68 1.71 -0.65
CA GLU A 131 17.31 0.97 -1.76
C GLU A 131 16.52 -0.29 -2.11
N SER A 132 16.10 -1.04 -1.10
CA SER A 132 15.21 -2.20 -1.26
C SER A 132 13.88 -1.80 -1.91
N PHE A 133 13.30 -0.68 -1.48
CA PHE A 133 12.08 -0.13 -2.09
C PHE A 133 12.29 0.28 -3.55
N ARG A 134 13.43 0.90 -3.91
CA ARG A 134 13.74 1.18 -5.33
C ARG A 134 13.85 -0.11 -6.15
N GLN A 135 14.42 -1.17 -5.59
CA GLN A 135 14.45 -2.48 -6.26
C GLN A 135 13.05 -3.05 -6.43
N GLU A 136 12.20 -2.94 -5.42
CA GLU A 136 10.81 -3.36 -5.49
C GLU A 136 10.03 -2.61 -6.59
N LEU A 137 10.21 -1.29 -6.71
CA LEU A 137 9.63 -0.49 -7.80
C LEU A 137 10.06 -1.01 -9.19
N ARG A 138 11.34 -1.35 -9.36
CA ARG A 138 11.85 -1.96 -10.60
C ARG A 138 11.22 -3.33 -10.85
N ASP A 139 11.11 -4.16 -9.81
CA ASP A 139 10.60 -5.51 -9.91
C ASP A 139 9.12 -5.54 -10.33
N ILE A 140 8.30 -4.64 -9.78
CA ILE A 140 6.89 -4.48 -10.18
C ILE A 140 6.72 -3.86 -11.58
N GLY A 141 7.81 -3.37 -12.18
CA GLY A 141 7.80 -2.72 -13.49
C GLY A 141 7.27 -1.29 -13.47
N ALA A 142 7.44 -0.57 -12.35
CA ALA A 142 7.14 0.85 -12.31
C ALA A 142 8.21 1.63 -13.07
N GLU A 143 7.78 2.58 -13.91
CA GLU A 143 8.70 3.41 -14.70
C GLU A 143 8.82 4.81 -14.11
N LYS A 144 7.66 5.47 -13.92
CA LYS A 144 7.54 6.81 -13.33
C LYS A 144 6.37 6.81 -12.37
N PRO A 145 6.46 6.06 -11.25
CA PRO A 145 5.34 5.93 -10.35
C PRO A 145 5.04 7.24 -9.63
N THR A 146 3.75 7.49 -9.39
CA THR A 146 3.31 8.43 -8.37
C THR A 146 3.23 7.70 -7.03
N LEU A 147 3.99 8.18 -6.04
CA LEU A 147 4.03 7.61 -4.70
C LEU A 147 3.02 8.31 -3.80
N ILE A 148 2.05 7.55 -3.29
CA ILE A 148 0.97 8.04 -2.44
C ILE A 148 1.25 7.65 -0.99
N ALA A 149 1.74 8.61 -0.20
CA ALA A 149 2.12 8.36 1.18
C ALA A 149 0.90 8.33 2.13
N PHE A 150 0.77 7.26 2.92
CA PHE A 150 -0.16 7.20 4.04
C PHE A 150 0.41 7.95 5.26
N GLY A 151 -0.02 9.20 5.43
CA GLY A 151 0.34 10.02 6.59
C GLY A 151 1.71 10.69 6.50
N ILE A 152 2.00 11.52 7.51
CA ILE A 152 3.18 12.39 7.54
C ILE A 152 4.51 11.62 7.62
N PRO A 153 4.65 10.55 8.45
CA PRO A 153 5.93 9.84 8.56
C PRO A 153 6.42 9.24 7.24
N ALA A 154 5.58 8.46 6.56
CA ALA A 154 5.91 7.87 5.25
C ALA A 154 6.23 8.98 4.24
N HIS A 155 5.40 10.02 4.17
CA HIS A 155 5.61 11.15 3.26
C HIS A 155 6.97 11.84 3.49
N THR A 156 7.37 12.00 4.75
CA THR A 156 8.64 12.64 5.11
C THR A 156 9.84 11.81 4.64
N ILE A 157 9.79 10.48 4.81
CA ILE A 157 10.85 9.58 4.36
C ILE A 157 10.94 9.60 2.82
N LEU A 158 9.80 9.52 2.13
CA LEU A 158 9.74 9.57 0.67
C LEU A 158 10.29 10.90 0.15
N LYS A 159 9.81 12.05 0.63
CA LYS A 159 10.26 13.37 0.14
C LYS A 159 11.76 13.61 0.33
N ARG A 160 12.37 13.03 1.38
CA ARG A 160 13.80 13.21 1.67
C ARG A 160 14.70 12.34 0.81
N ASN A 161 14.24 11.14 0.45
CA ASN A 161 15.11 10.13 -0.16
C ASN A 161 14.73 9.77 -1.59
N LEU A 162 13.52 10.12 -2.04
CA LEU A 162 12.89 9.68 -3.29
C LEU A 162 12.26 10.87 -4.03
N SER A 163 12.88 12.05 -3.93
CA SER A 163 12.39 13.30 -4.53
C SER A 163 12.41 13.29 -6.06
N GLU A 164 13.06 12.29 -6.67
CA GLU A 164 13.01 12.01 -8.11
C GLU A 164 11.62 11.56 -8.59
N PHE A 165 10.74 11.11 -7.69
CA PHE A 165 9.37 10.69 -8.02
C PHE A 165 8.34 11.74 -7.64
N GLU A 166 7.19 11.69 -8.31
CA GLU A 166 6.03 12.43 -7.86
C GLU A 166 5.54 11.83 -6.53
N ILE A 167 5.45 12.66 -5.49
CA ILE A 167 5.04 12.22 -4.15
C ILE A 167 3.85 13.05 -3.70
N ARG A 168 2.76 12.36 -3.39
CA ARG A 168 1.53 12.90 -2.83
C ARG A 168 1.29 12.32 -1.44
N LYS A 169 0.46 12.98 -0.65
CA LYS A 169 0.15 12.57 0.72
C LYS A 169 -1.36 12.47 0.88
N ILE A 170 -1.80 11.38 1.49
CA ILE A 170 -3.17 11.22 2.00
C ILE A 170 -3.13 10.97 3.50
N THR A 171 -4.25 11.18 4.18
CA THR A 171 -4.38 10.83 5.59
C THR A 171 -4.18 9.31 5.76
N HIS A 172 -3.56 8.91 6.87
CA HIS A 172 -3.42 7.49 7.18
C HIS A 172 -4.81 6.90 7.49
N TYR A 173 -5.15 5.75 6.92
CA TYR A 173 -6.49 5.16 7.00
C TYR A 173 -6.95 4.83 8.44
N ALA A 174 -6.01 4.60 9.36
CA ALA A 174 -6.29 4.44 10.79
C ALA A 174 -6.66 5.75 11.53
N HIS A 175 -6.56 6.91 10.89
CA HIS A 175 -6.93 8.19 11.51
C HIS A 175 -8.44 8.26 11.79
N ARG A 176 -8.83 9.02 12.82
CA ARG A 176 -10.23 9.21 13.23
C ARG A 176 -10.93 10.20 12.29
N ILE A 177 -11.26 9.72 11.10
CA ILE A 177 -12.03 10.39 10.06
C ILE A 177 -13.07 9.41 9.50
N ASN A 178 -14.24 9.89 9.05
CA ASN A 178 -15.21 9.02 8.37
C ASN A 178 -14.78 8.71 6.93
N LYS A 179 -15.38 7.69 6.31
CA LYS A 179 -14.96 7.17 5.00
C LYS A 179 -15.27 8.15 3.86
N GLU A 180 -16.36 8.92 3.98
CA GLU A 180 -16.79 9.90 2.99
C GLU A 180 -15.82 11.08 2.91
N LYS A 181 -15.48 11.66 4.05
CA LYS A 181 -14.48 12.74 4.11
C LYS A 181 -13.10 12.26 3.68
N TYR A 182 -12.75 11.02 4.04
CA TYR A 182 -11.50 10.42 3.56
C TYR A 182 -11.48 10.26 2.03
N ARG A 183 -12.60 9.87 1.41
CA ARG A 183 -12.75 9.83 -0.05
C ARG A 183 -12.56 11.20 -0.69
N GLU A 184 -13.11 12.26 -0.10
CA GLU A 184 -12.90 13.62 -0.60
C GLU A 184 -11.43 14.06 -0.49
N GLU A 185 -10.72 13.72 0.59
CA GLU A 185 -9.27 13.97 0.69
C GLU A 185 -8.48 13.20 -0.38
N VAL A 186 -8.84 11.93 -0.64
CA VAL A 186 -8.23 11.15 -1.73
C VAL A 186 -8.48 11.82 -3.08
N LYS A 187 -9.72 12.22 -3.38
CA LYS A 187 -10.06 12.93 -4.64
C LYS A 187 -9.25 14.21 -4.81
N GLN A 188 -9.10 15.02 -3.76
CA GLN A 188 -8.31 16.25 -3.80
C GLN A 188 -6.83 15.99 -4.05
N SER A 189 -6.31 14.83 -3.64
CA SER A 189 -4.94 14.45 -3.91
C SER A 189 -4.69 14.02 -5.35
N VAL A 190 -5.73 13.77 -6.16
CA VAL A 190 -5.61 13.34 -7.57
C VAL A 190 -5.34 14.54 -8.50
N SER A 191 -5.78 15.74 -8.10
CA SER A 191 -5.61 17.02 -8.80
C SER A 191 -4.18 17.56 -8.73
#